data_AF-A0A531LG36-F1
#
_entry.id   AF-A0A531LG36-F1
#
_cell.length_a   1.000
_cell.length_b   1.000
_cell.length_c   1.000
_cell.angle_alpha   90.00
_cell.angle_beta   90.00
_cell.angle_gamma   90.00
#
_symmetry.space_group_name_H-M   'P 1'
#
loop_
_entity.id
_entity.type
_entity.pdbx_description
1 polymer ?
#
loop_
_entity_poly.entity_id
_entity_poly.type
_entity_poly.pdbx_seq_one_letter_code
_entity_poly.pdbx_strand_id
1 'polypeptide(L)'
;HSHADLITRDGNFPFLNAAKREIAHLGYLKIEDVFPQQRFLVIRAKPGHPDAWLTNQLISDFVPQDFASRYVFNKPGFYKDYDGLSDAWRSHVVDVLKTTYLKDKVAFRTRLYGLTD
;
A
#
# COMPACT_ATOMS: atom_id res chain seq x y z
N HIS A 1 -12.79 -5.03 -21.31
CA HIS A 1 -11.66 -5.32 -22.22
C HIS A 1 -10.79 -4.10 -22.58
N SER A 2 -11.24 -2.83 -22.46
CA SER A 2 -10.49 -1.67 -22.99
C SER A 2 -9.20 -1.26 -22.24
N HIS A 3 -8.93 -1.77 -21.04
CA HIS A 3 -7.74 -1.41 -20.25
C HIS A 3 -6.85 -2.60 -19.88
N ALA A 4 -7.17 -3.82 -20.34
CA ALA A 4 -6.43 -5.02 -20.00
C ALA A 4 -4.96 -4.95 -20.45
N ASP A 5 -4.70 -4.38 -21.63
CA ASP A 5 -3.36 -4.24 -22.18
C ASP A 5 -2.52 -3.22 -21.40
N LEU A 6 -3.13 -2.11 -20.96
CA LEU A 6 -2.46 -1.11 -20.12
C LEU A 6 -2.08 -1.66 -18.75
N ILE A 7 -2.99 -2.44 -18.13
CA ILE A 7 -2.76 -3.12 -16.85
C ILE A 7 -1.64 -4.16 -16.98
N THR A 8 -1.62 -4.90 -18.10
CA THR A 8 -0.59 -5.90 -18.37
C THR A 8 0.77 -5.24 -18.56
N ARG A 9 0.82 -4.09 -19.26
CA ARG A 9 2.04 -3.32 -19.49
C ARG A 9 2.60 -2.67 -18.23
N ASP A 10 1.76 -2.22 -17.31
CA ASP A 10 2.19 -1.70 -16.00
C ASP A 10 2.82 -2.79 -15.12
N GLY A 11 2.34 -4.04 -15.24
CA GLY A 11 2.94 -5.21 -14.60
C GLY A 11 2.71 -5.32 -13.08
N ASN A 12 2.39 -4.22 -12.38
CA ASN A 12 2.17 -4.25 -10.92
C ASN A 12 0.91 -5.02 -10.54
N PHE A 13 -0.19 -4.84 -11.27
CA PHE A 13 -1.42 -5.55 -10.97
C PHE A 13 -1.32 -7.07 -11.22
N PRO A 14 -0.78 -7.56 -12.36
CA PRO A 14 -0.46 -8.98 -12.52
C PRO A 14 0.44 -9.52 -11.41
N PHE A 15 1.48 -8.78 -11.04
CA PHE A 15 2.39 -9.14 -9.95
C PHE A 15 1.67 -9.26 -8.60
N LEU A 16 0.89 -8.25 -8.19
CA LEU A 16 0.16 -8.26 -6.92
C LEU A 16 -0.83 -9.43 -6.83
N ASN A 17 -1.48 -9.77 -7.96
CA ASN A 17 -2.34 -10.96 -8.01
C ASN A 17 -1.55 -12.26 -7.89
N ALA A 18 -0.37 -12.35 -8.48
CA ALA A 18 0.51 -13.51 -8.32
C ALA A 18 1.02 -13.65 -6.88
N ALA A 19 1.53 -12.56 -6.29
CA ALA A 19 1.97 -12.51 -4.90
C ALA A 19 0.86 -12.92 -3.94
N LYS A 20 -0.37 -12.43 -4.16
CA LYS A 20 -1.55 -12.85 -3.37
C LYS A 20 -1.80 -14.36 -3.44
N ARG A 21 -1.69 -14.97 -4.62
CA ARG A 21 -1.87 -16.43 -4.80
C ARG A 21 -0.73 -17.22 -4.13
N GLU A 22 0.50 -16.75 -4.26
CA GLU A 22 1.67 -17.39 -3.65
C GLU A 22 1.56 -17.39 -2.13
N ILE A 23 1.24 -16.24 -1.51
CA ILE A 23 1.02 -16.14 -0.07
C ILE A 23 -0.13 -17.06 0.37
N ALA A 24 -1.21 -17.14 -0.41
CA ALA A 24 -2.33 -18.04 -0.10
C ALA A 24 -1.94 -19.53 -0.17
N HIS A 25 -0.96 -19.89 -0.99
CA HIS A 25 -0.51 -21.27 -1.16
C HIS A 25 0.62 -21.67 -0.21
N LEU A 26 1.61 -20.79 -0.03
CA LEU A 26 2.85 -21.06 0.70
C LEU A 26 2.89 -20.42 2.09
N GLY A 27 2.05 -19.42 2.35
CA GLY A 27 2.02 -18.65 3.60
C GLY A 27 3.04 -17.50 3.67
N TYR A 28 3.90 -17.36 2.66
CA TYR A 28 4.91 -16.31 2.59
C TYR A 28 5.20 -15.92 1.13
N LEU A 29 5.94 -14.83 0.96
CA LEU A 29 6.48 -14.36 -0.32
C LEU A 29 7.99 -14.19 -0.15
N LYS A 30 8.81 -14.83 -1.01
CA LYS A 30 10.26 -14.68 -0.97
C LYS A 30 10.66 -13.35 -1.59
N ILE A 31 11.10 -12.41 -0.77
CA ILE A 31 11.45 -11.05 -1.24
C ILE A 31 12.69 -11.08 -2.14
N GLU A 32 13.59 -12.05 -1.97
CA GLU A 32 14.71 -12.27 -2.87
C GLU A 32 14.28 -12.51 -4.33
N ASP A 33 13.13 -13.15 -4.53
CA ASP A 33 12.58 -13.51 -5.85
C ASP A 33 11.73 -12.37 -6.47
N VAL A 34 11.41 -11.34 -5.68
CA VAL A 34 10.66 -10.17 -6.16
C VAL A 34 11.58 -9.18 -6.86
N PHE A 35 11.21 -8.77 -8.08
CA PHE A 35 11.90 -7.74 -8.84
C PHE A 35 12.09 -6.46 -8.01
N PRO A 36 13.30 -5.84 -8.00
CA PRO A 36 13.58 -4.69 -7.16
C PRO A 36 12.56 -3.55 -7.22
N GLN A 37 12.02 -3.27 -8.42
CA GLN A 37 11.05 -2.20 -8.67
C GLN A 37 9.69 -2.46 -7.99
N GLN A 38 9.38 -3.71 -7.67
CA GLN A 38 8.10 -4.12 -7.11
C GLN A 38 8.16 -4.40 -5.61
N ARG A 39 9.36 -4.43 -5.01
CA ARG A 39 9.53 -4.79 -3.59
C ARG A 39 8.73 -3.88 -2.66
N PHE A 40 8.77 -2.56 -2.88
CA PHE A 40 8.01 -1.61 -2.03
C PHE A 40 6.49 -1.81 -2.08
N LEU A 41 5.96 -2.49 -3.09
CA LEU A 41 4.54 -2.86 -3.13
C LEU A 41 4.17 -3.91 -2.06
N VAL A 42 5.13 -4.74 -1.65
CA VAL A 42 4.88 -5.94 -0.83
C VAL A 42 5.67 -5.98 0.50
N ILE A 43 6.57 -5.03 0.74
CA ILE A 43 7.29 -4.92 2.01
C ILE A 43 6.72 -3.84 2.91
N ARG A 44 6.98 -3.99 4.22
CA ARG A 44 6.69 -3.02 5.27
C ARG A 44 7.90 -2.90 6.19
N ALA A 45 7.95 -1.84 7.00
CA ALA A 45 8.97 -1.76 8.04
C ALA A 45 8.86 -2.93 9.02
N LYS A 46 10.00 -3.35 9.60
CA LYS A 46 10.03 -4.40 10.61
C LYS A 46 9.19 -3.99 11.83
N PRO A 47 8.16 -4.75 12.23
CA PRO A 47 7.40 -4.48 13.45
C PRO A 47 8.31 -4.41 14.68
N GLY A 48 8.05 -3.44 15.56
CA GLY A 48 8.82 -3.22 16.80
C GLY A 48 10.19 -2.56 16.61
N HIS A 49 10.62 -2.26 15.39
CA HIS A 49 11.82 -1.45 15.17
C HIS A 49 11.58 0.01 15.57
N PRO A 50 12.53 0.72 16.23
CA PRO A 50 12.35 2.12 16.63
C PRO A 50 11.94 3.03 15.47
N ASP A 51 12.53 2.81 14.29
CA ASP A 51 12.27 3.59 13.07
C ASP A 51 11.13 3.03 12.19
N ALA A 52 10.28 2.14 12.71
CA ALA A 52 9.23 1.52 11.90
C ALA A 52 8.26 2.55 11.28
N TRP A 53 7.97 3.64 12.00
CA TRP A 53 7.17 4.75 11.51
C TRP A 53 7.85 5.49 10.35
N LEU A 54 9.11 5.89 10.52
CA LEU A 54 9.89 6.58 9.50
C LEU A 54 10.09 5.69 8.26
N THR A 55 10.39 4.41 8.46
CA THR A 55 10.61 3.47 7.36
C THR A 55 9.34 3.27 6.54
N ASN A 56 8.17 3.11 7.19
CA ASN A 56 6.90 3.03 6.46
C ASN A 56 6.55 4.34 5.74
N GLN A 57 6.90 5.50 6.32
CA GLN A 57 6.76 6.79 5.64
C GLN A 57 7.62 6.83 4.36
N LEU A 58 8.90 6.46 4.44
CA LEU A 58 9.79 6.41 3.27
C LEU A 58 9.32 5.41 2.22
N ILE A 59 8.85 4.22 2.62
CA ILE A 59 8.26 3.25 1.68
C ILE A 59 7.04 3.87 0.97
N SER A 60 6.17 4.58 1.70
CA SER A 60 4.97 5.21 1.14
C SER A 60 5.26 6.32 0.12
N ASP A 61 6.47 6.90 0.12
CA ASP A 61 6.88 7.89 -0.88
C ASP A 61 7.07 7.26 -2.25
N PHE A 62 7.53 6.02 -2.31
CA PHE A 62 7.77 5.27 -3.56
C PHE A 62 6.53 4.56 -4.11
N VAL A 63 5.42 4.58 -3.37
CA VAL A 63 4.18 3.86 -3.73
C VAL A 63 2.97 4.80 -3.62
N PRO A 64 2.91 5.90 -4.42
CA PRO A 64 1.83 6.89 -4.32
C PRO A 64 0.44 6.31 -4.58
N GLN A 65 0.34 5.24 -5.38
CA GLN A 65 -0.91 4.53 -5.63
C GLN A 65 -1.49 3.82 -4.40
N ASP A 66 -0.68 3.51 -3.37
CA ASP A 66 -1.16 3.02 -2.07
C ASP A 66 -1.53 4.21 -1.18
N PHE A 67 -2.63 4.87 -1.53
CA PHE A 67 -3.10 6.06 -0.82
C PHE A 67 -3.45 5.78 0.65
N ALA A 68 -3.74 4.53 1.01
CA ALA A 68 -4.00 4.15 2.40
C ALA A 68 -2.71 4.21 3.23
N SER A 69 -1.63 3.57 2.76
CA SER A 69 -0.31 3.70 3.39
C SER A 69 0.15 5.16 3.43
N ARG A 70 -0.04 5.89 2.32
CA ARG A 70 0.33 7.31 2.26
C ARG A 70 -0.45 8.16 3.26
N TYR A 71 -1.76 7.93 3.42
CA TYR A 71 -2.57 8.64 4.42
C TYR A 71 -2.12 8.35 5.86
N VAL A 72 -1.69 7.11 6.14
CA VAL A 72 -1.26 6.69 7.48
C VAL A 72 0.11 7.27 7.83
N PHE A 73 1.09 7.21 6.92
CA PHE A 73 2.50 7.52 7.23
C PHE A 73 3.03 8.81 6.61
N ASN A 74 2.48 9.28 5.50
CA ASN A 74 2.88 10.52 4.84
C ASN A 74 1.67 11.39 4.46
N LYS A 75 1.03 12.00 5.47
CA LYS A 75 -0.11 12.92 5.24
C LYS A 75 0.21 14.06 4.26
N PRO A 76 1.35 14.77 4.34
CA PRO A 76 1.68 15.80 3.36
C PRO A 76 1.72 15.28 1.93
N GLY A 77 2.37 14.14 1.69
CA GLY A 77 2.40 13.49 0.38
C GLY A 77 1.01 13.04 -0.08
N PHE A 78 0.21 12.48 0.82
CA PHE A 78 -1.18 12.10 0.52
C PHE A 78 -2.00 13.29 0.01
N TYR A 79 -1.98 14.42 0.72
CA TYR A 79 -2.79 15.58 0.32
C TYR A 79 -2.32 16.19 -0.98
N LYS A 80 -0.99 16.22 -1.22
CA LYS A 80 -0.43 16.65 -2.51
C LYS A 80 -0.98 15.83 -3.69
N ASP A 81 -1.04 14.50 -3.55
CA ASP A 81 -1.58 13.65 -4.61
C ASP A 81 -3.11 13.78 -4.71
N TYR A 82 -3.79 13.80 -3.56
CA TYR A 82 -5.24 13.91 -3.45
C TYR A 82 -5.80 15.17 -4.13
N ASP A 83 -5.08 16.28 -4.01
CA ASP A 83 -5.43 17.55 -4.66
C ASP A 83 -5.38 17.46 -6.19
N GLY A 84 -4.61 16.54 -6.75
CA GLY A 84 -4.56 16.28 -8.19
C GLY A 84 -5.64 15.32 -8.72
N LEU A 85 -6.40 14.64 -7.83
CA LEU A 85 -7.38 13.64 -8.24
C LEU A 85 -8.68 14.26 -8.76
N SER A 86 -9.32 13.58 -9.71
CA SER A 86 -10.71 13.87 -10.11
C SER A 86 -11.68 13.64 -8.95
N ASP A 87 -12.82 14.33 -8.94
CA ASP A 87 -13.83 14.21 -7.87
C ASP A 87 -14.31 12.77 -7.64
N ALA A 88 -14.54 12.00 -8.71
CA ALA A 88 -14.93 10.59 -8.59
C ALA A 88 -13.87 9.75 -7.83
N TRP A 89 -12.59 9.99 -8.11
CA TRP A 89 -11.49 9.34 -7.39
C TRP A 89 -11.36 9.82 -5.94
N ARG A 90 -11.54 11.12 -5.69
CA ARG A 90 -11.54 11.67 -4.33
C ARG A 90 -12.63 11.02 -3.48
N SER A 91 -13.86 10.91 -4.01
CA SER A 91 -14.96 10.21 -3.34
C SER A 91 -14.59 8.77 -3.02
N HIS A 92 -14.04 8.03 -3.99
CA HIS A 92 -13.61 6.65 -3.76
C HIS A 92 -12.53 6.54 -2.67
N VAL A 93 -11.48 7.38 -2.71
CA VAL A 93 -10.42 7.40 -1.70
C VAL A 93 -11.01 7.66 -0.31
N VAL A 94 -11.90 8.65 -0.18
CA VAL A 94 -12.56 8.97 1.09
C VAL A 94 -13.38 7.79 1.60
N ASP A 95 -14.15 7.12 0.73
CA ASP A 95 -14.98 5.98 1.12
C ASP A 95 -14.15 4.79 1.57
N VAL A 96 -13.05 4.50 0.88
CA VAL A 96 -12.10 3.45 1.28
C VAL A 96 -11.48 3.79 2.63
N LEU A 97 -10.98 5.01 2.83
CA LEU A 97 -10.38 5.41 4.11
C LEU A 97 -11.38 5.34 5.27
N LYS A 98 -12.62 5.77 5.05
CA LYS A 98 -13.71 5.71 6.06
C LYS A 98 -14.03 4.28 6.48
N THR A 99 -14.09 3.36 5.51
CA THR A 99 -14.47 1.96 5.75
C THR A 99 -13.32 1.08 6.24
N THR A 100 -12.07 1.53 6.05
CA THR A 100 -10.86 0.80 6.44
C THR A 100 -10.15 1.46 7.63
N TYR A 101 -9.17 2.33 7.39
CA TYR A 101 -8.29 2.90 8.40
C TYR A 101 -9.01 3.76 9.43
N LEU A 102 -9.94 4.62 8.99
CA LEU A 102 -10.61 5.57 9.89
C LEU A 102 -11.66 4.90 10.79
N LYS A 103 -12.11 3.68 10.44
CA LYS A 103 -13.05 2.91 11.25
C LYS A 103 -12.44 2.47 12.57
N ASP A 104 -11.21 1.96 12.52
CA ASP A 104 -10.41 1.61 13.70
C ASP A 104 -8.92 1.72 13.35
N LYS A 105 -8.33 2.86 13.74
CA LYS A 105 -6.95 3.19 13.38
C LYS A 105 -5.95 2.26 14.04
N VAL A 106 -6.17 1.90 15.31
CA VAL A 106 -5.27 1.06 16.07
C VAL A 106 -5.32 -0.36 15.51
N ALA A 107 -6.51 -0.95 15.38
CA ALA A 107 -6.64 -2.29 14.83
C ALA A 107 -6.09 -2.39 13.39
N PHE A 108 -6.29 -1.36 12.57
CA PHE A 108 -5.73 -1.31 11.22
C PHE A 108 -4.19 -1.32 11.24
N ARG A 109 -3.57 -0.46 12.07
CA ARG A 109 -2.12 -0.36 12.20
C ARG A 109 -1.50 -1.63 12.76
N THR A 110 -2.11 -2.21 13.80
CA THR A 110 -1.65 -3.46 14.39
C THR A 110 -1.74 -4.60 13.38
N ARG A 111 -2.86 -4.73 12.65
CA ARG A 111 -3.06 -5.82 11.69
C ARG A 111 -2.10 -5.75 10.49
N LEU A 112 -1.89 -4.57 9.92
CA LEU A 112 -1.18 -4.43 8.64
C LEU A 112 0.30 -4.06 8.79
N TYR A 113 0.69 -3.45 9.91
CA TYR A 113 2.05 -2.94 10.12
C TYR A 113 2.69 -3.46 11.42
N GLY A 114 1.95 -4.20 12.25
CA GLY A 114 2.44 -4.64 13.56
C GLY A 114 2.78 -3.49 14.48
N LEU A 115 2.17 -2.32 14.26
CA LEU A 115 2.36 -1.14 15.11
C LEU A 115 1.31 -1.17 16.21
N THR A 116 1.79 -1.30 17.44
CA THR A 116 1.03 -1.20 18.68
C THR A 116 1.62 -0.01 19.42
N ASP A 117 1.05 1.16 19.19
CA ASP A 117 1.31 2.34 20.03
C ASP A 117 0.87 2.12 21.48
#